data_AF-A0A1X0QLW6-F1
#
_entry.id   AF-A0A1X0QLW6-F1
#
_cell.length_a   1.000
_cell.length_b   1.000
_cell.length_c   1.000
_cell.angle_alpha   90.00
_cell.angle_beta   90.00
_cell.angle_gamma   90.00
#
_symmetry.space_group_name_H-M   'P 1'
#
loop_
_entity.id
_entity.type
_entity.pdbx_description
1 polymer ?
#
loop_
_entity_poly.entity_id
_entity_poly.type
_entity_poly.pdbx_seq_one_letter_code
_entity_poly.pdbx_strand_id
1 'polypeptide(L)' 'FEDIAELVSGTRGKQVFVKGDPNLGIWTAGQVLGLIDDIPTCHQLVTRMIGEAETIISQRLRNMIV' A
#
# COMPACT_ATOMS: atom_id res chain seq x y z
N PHE A 1 13.57 5.76 25.61
CA PHE A 1 12.33 5.10 25.11
C PHE A 1 11.12 5.66 25.85
N GLU A 2 11.18 5.75 27.18
CA GLU A 2 10.12 6.38 28.00
C GLU A 2 9.72 7.78 27.49
N ASP A 3 10.68 8.61 27.08
CA ASP A 3 10.43 9.98 26.59
C ASP A 3 9.57 10.08 25.32
N ILE A 4 9.48 8.99 24.54
CA ILE A 4 8.74 8.96 23.27
C ILE A 4 7.66 7.87 23.25
N ALA A 5 7.52 7.08 24.31
CA ALA A 5 6.64 5.92 24.36
C ALA A 5 5.18 6.29 24.05
N GLU A 6 4.73 7.46 24.54
CA GLU A 6 3.40 7.99 24.25
C GLU A 6 3.22 8.35 22.76
N LEU A 7 4.27 8.88 22.12
CA LEU A 7 4.27 9.30 20.72
C LEU A 7 4.24 8.11 19.75
N VAL A 8 4.93 7.02 20.09
CA VAL A 8 5.02 5.79 19.25
C VAL A 8 4.02 4.71 19.65
N SER A 9 3.13 4.99 20.60
CA SER A 9 2.18 3.99 21.09
C SER A 9 1.21 3.54 19.99
N GLY A 10 1.06 2.22 19.82
CA GLY A 10 0.12 1.66 18.83
C GLY A 10 -1.33 2.07 19.08
N THR A 11 -1.71 2.30 20.35
CA THR A 11 -3.04 2.82 20.72
C THR A 11 -3.30 4.20 20.10
N ARG A 12 -2.28 5.07 20.07
CA ARG A 12 -2.35 6.39 19.43
C ARG A 12 -2.34 6.25 17.91
N GLY A 13 -1.47 5.40 17.35
CA GLY A 13 -1.45 5.11 15.91
C GLY A 13 -2.78 4.60 15.35
N LYS A 14 -3.51 3.77 16.12
CA LYS A 14 -4.85 3.28 15.74
C LYS A 14 -5.85 4.42 15.48
N GLN A 15 -5.73 5.55 16.17
CA GLN A 15 -6.65 6.68 16.02
C GLN A 15 -6.56 7.33 14.63
N VAL A 16 -5.40 7.24 13.96
CA VAL A 16 -5.22 7.73 12.59
C VAL A 16 -6.23 7.07 11.65
N PHE A 17 -6.38 5.74 11.72
CA PHE A 17 -7.29 5.00 10.85
C PHE A 17 -8.77 5.19 11.21
N VAL A 18 -9.09 5.36 12.50
CA VAL A 18 -10.48 5.50 12.97
C VAL A 18 -11.02 6.90 12.70
N LYS A 19 -10.21 7.94 12.93
CA LYS A 19 -10.62 9.34 12.81
C LYS A 19 -10.27 9.97 11.46
N GLY A 20 -9.38 9.35 10.69
CA GLY A 20 -8.94 9.85 9.39
C GLY A 20 -7.98 11.05 9.46
N ASP A 21 -7.39 11.34 10.62
CA ASP A 21 -6.40 12.41 10.78
C ASP A 21 -4.97 11.81 10.88
N PRO A 22 -4.12 12.01 9.85
CA PRO A 22 -2.77 11.45 9.79
C PRO A 22 -1.80 12.01 10.84
N ASN A 23 -2.15 13.12 11.52
CA ASN A 23 -1.30 13.75 12.53
C ASN A 23 -1.54 13.20 13.94
N LEU A 24 -2.54 12.33 14.13
CA LEU A 24 -2.91 11.82 15.45
C LEU A 24 -1.89 10.85 16.04
N GLY A 25 -1.01 10.27 15.23
CA GLY A 25 0.00 9.33 15.72
C GLY A 25 0.88 8.83 14.58
N ILE A 26 1.85 8.01 14.94
CA ILE A 26 2.68 7.32 13.95
C ILE A 26 1.88 6.16 13.35
N TRP A 27 1.91 6.05 12.03
CA TRP A 27 1.27 5.00 11.25
C TRP A 27 2.20 4.56 10.11
N THR A 28 2.02 3.33 9.64
CA THR A 28 2.93 2.70 8.68
C THR A 28 2.45 2.92 7.25
N ALA A 29 3.33 3.44 6.41
CA ALA A 29 3.17 3.46 4.96
C ALA A 29 4.51 3.12 4.30
N GLY A 30 4.49 2.28 3.26
CA GLY A 30 5.68 1.99 2.45
C GLY A 30 5.82 2.99 1.30
N GLN A 31 7.02 3.09 0.72
CA GLN A 31 7.27 3.95 -0.46
C GLN A 31 6.37 3.61 -1.67
N VAL A 32 5.89 2.37 -1.75
CA VAL A 32 4.94 1.89 -2.77
C VAL A 32 3.66 2.73 -2.83
N LEU A 33 3.30 3.46 -1.77
CA LEU A 33 2.14 4.35 -1.76
C LEU A 33 2.16 5.34 -2.93
N GLY A 34 3.34 5.80 -3.36
CA GLY A 34 3.48 6.71 -4.51
C GLY A 34 3.16 6.09 -5.88
N LEU A 35 2.83 4.79 -5.92
CA LEU A 35 2.37 4.07 -7.12
C LEU A 35 0.87 3.70 -7.04
N ILE A 36 0.18 4.08 -5.96
CA ILE A 36 -1.23 3.74 -5.73
C ILE A 36 -2.10 4.98 -5.95
N ASP A 37 -2.80 5.01 -7.08
CA ASP A 37 -3.64 6.14 -7.48
C ASP A 37 -5.15 5.79 -7.54
N ASP A 38 -5.53 4.59 -7.09
CA ASP A 38 -6.93 4.13 -7.07
C ASP A 38 -7.30 3.34 -5.81
N ILE A 39 -8.61 3.12 -5.62
CA ILE A 39 -9.17 2.41 -4.46
C ILE A 39 -10.14 1.30 -4.94
N PRO A 40 -9.64 0.21 -5.56
CA PRO A 40 -10.46 -0.91 -6.02
C PRO A 40 -10.93 -1.80 -4.86
N THR A 41 -11.92 -2.66 -5.13
CA THR A 41 -12.19 -3.80 -4.24
C THR A 41 -11.02 -4.78 -4.24
N CYS A 42 -10.84 -5.58 -3.18
CA CYS A 42 -9.79 -6.60 -3.12
C CYS A 42 -9.85 -7.57 -4.31
N HIS A 43 -11.06 -7.94 -4.76
CA HIS A 43 -11.24 -8.81 -5.91
C HIS A 43 -10.75 -8.16 -7.21
N GLN A 44 -11.13 -6.91 -7.47
CA GLN A 44 -10.68 -6.17 -8.66
C GLN A 44 -9.16 -5.98 -8.66
N LEU A 45 -8.58 -5.62 -7.52
CA LEU A 45 -7.13 -5.42 -7.37
C LEU A 45 -6.35 -6.67 -7.77
N VAL A 46 -6.69 -7.81 -7.14
CA VAL A 46 -5.98 -9.08 -7.37
C VAL A 46 -6.16 -9.57 -8.80
N THR A 47 -7.39 -9.53 -9.32
CA THR A 47 -7.68 -9.94 -10.71
C THR A 47 -6.89 -9.10 -11.71
N ARG A 48 -6.81 -7.78 -11.51
CA ARG A 48 -6.02 -6.88 -12.36
C ARG A 48 -4.53 -7.20 -12.30
N MET A 49 -3.95 -7.34 -11.10
CA MET A 49 -2.52 -7.62 -10.93
C MET A 49 -2.10 -8.92 -11.64
N ILE A 50 -2.93 -9.97 -11.56
CA ILE A 50 -2.67 -11.23 -12.25
C ILE A 50 -2.71 -11.04 -13.77
N GLY A 51 -3.75 -10.40 -14.30
CA GLY A 51 -3.87 -10.15 -15.74
C GLY A 51 -2.75 -9.26 -16.30
N GLU A 52 -2.30 -8.26 -15.54
CA GLU A 52 -1.14 -7.43 -15.89
C GLU A 52 0.15 -8.26 -15.92
N ALA A 53 0.36 -9.13 -14.92
CA ALA A 53 1.51 -10.03 -14.91
C ALA A 53 1.53 -11.00 -16.10
N GLU A 54 0.38 -11.61 -16.43
CA GLU A 54 0.23 -12.47 -17.61
C GLU A 54 0.52 -11.72 -18.92
N THR A 55 0.04 -10.47 -19.03
CA THR A 55 0.31 -9.60 -20.18
C THR A 55 1.80 -9.27 -20.30
N ILE A 56 2.46 -8.95 -19.18
CA ILE A 56 3.92 -8.69 -19.16
C ILE A 56 4.68 -9.93 -19.65
N ILE A 57 4.35 -11.12 -19.14
CA ILE A 57 5.04 -12.37 -19.51
C ILE A 57 4.79 -12.74 -20.97
N SER A 58 3.53 -12.74 -21.40
CA SER A 58 3.12 -13.26 -22.71
C SER A 58 3.36 -12.30 -23.86
N GLN A 59 3.39 -10.99 -23.60
CA GLN A 59 3.55 -9.95 -24.62
C GLN A 59 4.87 -9.21 -24.46
N ARG A 60 5.06 -8.45 -23.37
CA ARG A 60 6.21 -7.54 -23.22
C ARG A 60 7.53 -8.29 -23.24
N LEU A 61 7.66 -9.34 -22.42
CA LEU A 61 8.91 -10.11 -22.31
C LEU A 61 9.13 -10.99 -23.55
N ARG A 62 8.06 -11.57 -24.11
CA ARG A 62 8.15 -12.34 -25.36
C ARG A 62 8.72 -11.50 -26.51
N ASN A 63 8.26 -10.26 -26.66
CA ASN A 63 8.72 -9.34 -27.72
C ASN A 63 10.16 -8.84 -27.53
N MET A 64 10.82 -9.16 -26.41
CA MET A 64 12.22 -8.80 -26.19
C MET A 64 13.20 -9.91 -26.62
N ILE A 65 12.71 -11.11 -26.93
CA ILE A 65 13.53 -12.29 -27.24
C ILE A 65 13.34 -12.73 -28.71
N VAL A 66 12.33 -12.21 -29.40
CA VAL A 66 11.99 -12.55 -30.80
C VAL A 66 12.23 -11.36 -31.71
#